data_AF-A0A2G9THC3-F1
#
_entry.id   AF-A0A2G9THC3-F1
#
_cell.length_a   1.000
_cell.length_b   1.000
_cell.length_c   1.000
_cell.angle_alpha   90.00
_cell.angle_beta   90.00
_cell.angle_gamma   90.00
#
_symmetry.space_group_name_H-M   'P 1'
#
loop_
_entity.id
_entity.type
_entity.pdbx_description
1 polymer ?
#
loop_
_entity_poly.entity_id
_entity_poly.type
_entity_poly.pdbx_seq_one_letter_code
_entity_poly.pdbx_strand_id
1 'polypeptide(L)' 'DTILRLNIGGSSYRIRTRSITKFGPKTLLGRFVRMNHEHRRQWADWYFEDQEEYFFERVP' A
#
# COMPACT_ATOMS: atom_id res chain seq x y z
N ASP A 1 10.50 3.62 11.46
CA ASP A 1 10.23 3.81 10.02
C ASP A 1 9.11 2.84 9.66
N THR A 2 8.02 3.27 9.04
CA THR A 2 6.86 2.39 8.77
C THR A 2 7.00 1.74 7.41
N ILE A 3 6.79 0.43 7.34
CA ILE A 3 6.79 -0.34 6.09
C ILE A 3 5.34 -0.56 5.66
N LEU A 4 5.03 -0.22 4.42
CA LEU A 4 3.80 -0.63 3.76
C LEU A 4 4.06 -1.94 3.00
N ARG A 5 3.21 -2.94 3.22
CA ARG A 5 3.21 -4.21 2.48
C ARG A 5 2.11 -4.15 1.41
N LEU A 6 2.49 -4.35 0.17
CA LEU A 6 1.60 -4.31 -0.99
C LEU A 6 1.75 -5.60 -1.78
N ASN A 7 0.64 -6.12 -2.25
CA ASN A 7 0.61 -7.22 -3.20
C ASN A 7 -0.04 -6.74 -4.49
N ILE A 8 0.72 -6.67 -5.58
CA ILE A 8 0.21 -6.26 -6.89
C ILE A 8 0.24 -7.48 -7.78
N GLY A 9 -0.94 -8.02 -8.12
CA GLY A 9 -1.05 -9.17 -9.03
C GLY A 9 -0.35 -10.44 -8.55
N GLY A 10 -0.22 -10.64 -7.24
CA GLY A 10 0.49 -11.77 -6.63
C GLY A 10 1.95 -11.47 -6.28
N SER A 11 2.49 -10.33 -6.71
CA SER A 11 3.86 -9.92 -6.37
C SER A 11 3.88 -9.06 -5.10
N SER A 12 4.62 -9.51 -4.08
CA SER A 12 4.75 -8.78 -2.80
C SER A 12 5.86 -7.72 -2.85
N TYR A 13 5.53 -6.52 -2.38
CA TYR A 13 6.41 -5.36 -2.26
C TYR A 13 6.40 -4.84 -0.83
N ARG A 14 7.59 -4.45 -0.34
CA ARG A 14 7.78 -3.79 0.95
C ARG A 14 8.35 -2.40 0.71
N ILE A 15 7.58 -1.36 1.05
CA ILE A 15 7.96 0.01 0.75
C ILE A 15 8.03 0.85 2.02
N ARG A 16 9.16 1.55 2.20
CA ARG A 16 9.29 2.56 3.27
C ARG A 16 8.37 3.74 2.99
N THR A 17 7.42 4.00 3.89
CA THR A 17 6.44 5.09 3.72
C THR A 17 7.11 6.45 3.67
N ARG A 18 8.18 6.66 4.45
CA ARG A 18 8.96 7.91 4.47
C ARG A 18 9.48 8.30 3.08
N SER A 19 9.94 7.32 2.29
CA SER A 19 10.42 7.57 0.93
C SER A 19 9.28 8.05 0.03
N ILE A 20 8.12 7.39 0.11
CA ILE A 20 6.93 7.77 -0.67
C ILE A 20 6.46 9.18 -0.29
N THR A 21 6.36 9.48 1.00
CA THR A 21 5.92 10.80 1.48
C THR A 21 6.88 11.91 1.10
N LYS A 22 8.20 11.64 1.07
CA LYS A 22 9.22 12.61 0.68
C LYS A 22 9.22 12.91 -0.82
N PHE A 23 9.20 11.88 -1.65
CA PHE A 23 9.46 12.02 -3.10
C PHE A 23 8.21 12.00 -3.96
N GLY A 24 7.11 11.39 -3.49
CA GLY A 24 5.88 11.23 -4.26
C GLY A 24 4.60 11.57 -3.49
N PRO A 25 4.53 12.66 -2.70
CA PRO A 25 3.37 12.91 -1.85
C PRO A 25 2.07 13.06 -2.64
N LYS A 26 2.06 13.56 -3.87
CA LYS A 26 0.83 13.76 -4.67
C LYS A 26 0.43 12.53 -5.50
N THR A 27 1.29 11.51 -5.56
CA THR A 27 1.00 10.27 -6.30
C THR A 27 -0.15 9.51 -5.66
N LEU A 28 -0.72 8.53 -6.38
CA LEU A 28 -1.74 7.63 -5.83
C LEU A 28 -1.20 6.91 -4.58
N LEU A 29 0.00 6.34 -4.68
CA LEU A 29 0.66 5.68 -3.55
C LEU A 29 0.96 6.66 -2.40
N GLY A 30 1.33 7.90 -2.71
CA GLY A 30 1.52 8.96 -1.71
C GLY A 30 0.25 9.38 -0.97
N ARG A 31 -0.90 9.35 -1.64
CA ARG A 31 -2.21 9.52 -0.99
C ARG A 31 -2.57 8.30 -0.15
N PHE A 32 -2.41 7.10 -0.70
CA PHE A 32 -2.71 5.83 -0.04
C PHE A 32 -1.94 5.66 1.28
N VAL A 33 -0.64 5.97 1.31
CA VAL A 33 0.17 5.82 2.54
C VAL A 33 -0.21 6.81 3.65
N ARG A 34 -0.95 7.88 3.35
CA ARG A 34 -1.43 8.83 4.36
C ARG A 34 -2.84 8.53 4.85
N MET A 35 -3.55 7.61 4.19
CA MET A 35 -4.84 7.12 4.65
C MET A 35 -4.66 6.24 5.89
N ASN A 36 -5.70 6.19 6.74
CA ASN A 36 -5.77 5.22 7.83
C ASN A 36 -6.04 3.81 7.28
N HIS A 37 -5.98 2.81 8.17
CA HIS A 37 -6.15 1.41 7.78
C HIS A 37 -7.50 1.15 7.10
N GLU A 38 -8.59 1.67 7.67
CA GLU A 38 -9.96 1.48 7.17
C GLU A 38 -10.13 2.01 5.73
N HIS A 39 -9.71 3.23 5.46
CA HIS A 39 -9.76 3.80 4.11
C HIS A 39 -8.86 3.05 3.13
N ARG A 40 -7.71 2.53 3.56
CA ARG A 40 -6.84 1.72 2.69
C ARG A 40 -7.51 0.42 2.28
N ARG A 41 -8.27 -0.22 3.19
CA ARG A 41 -9.02 -1.44 2.87
C ARG A 41 -10.14 -1.20 1.87
N GLN A 42 -10.73 0.00 1.84
CA GLN A 42 -11.74 0.36 0.84
C GLN A 42 -11.13 0.59 -0.55
N TRP A 43 -9.85 0.92 -0.62
CA TRP A 43 -9.12 1.17 -1.87
C TRP A 43 -8.44 -0.08 -2.43
N ALA A 44 -8.00 -0.98 -1.55
CA ALA A 44 -7.44 -2.26 -1.93
C ALA A 44 -8.56 -3.23 -2.31
N ASP A 45 -8.27 -4.14 -3.24
CA ASP A 45 -9.22 -5.20 -3.62
C ASP A 45 -9.35 -6.24 -2.50
N TRP A 46 -8.28 -6.44 -1.72
CA TRP A 46 -8.30 -7.27 -0.52
C TRP A 46 -7.26 -6.84 0.52
N TYR A 47 -7.41 -7.32 1.76
CA TYR A 47 -6.40 -7.20 2.80
C TYR A 47 -6.14 -8.55 3.46
N PHE A 48 -4.91 -9.04 3.36
CA PHE A 48 -4.48 -10.28 4.00
C PHE A 48 -4.08 -9.98 5.44
N GLU A 49 -4.97 -10.25 6.39
CA GLU A 49 -4.77 -9.98 7.83
C GLU A 49 -3.48 -10.61 8.36
N ASP A 50 -3.24 -11.89 8.05
CA ASP A 50 -2.07 -12.64 8.53
C ASP A 50 -0.74 -12.04 8.06
N GLN A 51 -0.74 -11.42 6.87
CA GLN A 51 0.46 -10.83 6.25
C GLN A 51 0.52 -9.31 6.40
N GLU A 52 -0.51 -8.70 6.99
CA GLU A 52 -0.72 -7.26 7.05
C GLU A 52 -0.52 -6.57 5.68
N GLU A 53 -1.06 -7.18 4.62
CA GLU A 53 -0.72 -6.86 3.22
C GLU A 53 -1.96 -6.43 2.43
N TYR A 54 -1.86 -5.29 1.74
CA TYR A 54 -2.95 -4.79 0.87
C TYR A 54 -2.76 -5.31 -0.55
N PHE A 55 -3.78 -6.00 -1.07
CA PHE A 55 -3.78 -6.59 -2.41
C PHE A 55 -4.49 -5.70 -3.43
N PHE A 56 -3.90 -5.62 -4.62
CA PHE A 56 -4.47 -4.98 -5.79
C PHE A 56 -4.45 -5.97 -6.96
N GLU A 57 -5.62 -6.24 -7.54
CA GLU A 57 -5.79 -7.12 -8.69
C GLU A 57 -5.38 -6.38 -9.97
N ARG A 58 -4.07 -6.28 -10.19
CA ARG A 58 -3.46 -5.59 -11.34
C ARG A 58 -2.31 -6.40 -11.89
N VAL A 59 -1.96 -6.17 -13.15
CA VAL A 59 -0.73 -6.71 -13.73
C VAL A 59 0.48 -6.14 -12.95
N PRO A 60 1.42 -6.99 -12.49
CA PRO A 60 2.60 -6.56 -11.73
C PRO A 60 3.49 -5.55 -12.44
#